data_AF-A0A433X4B9-F1
#
_entry.id   AF-A0A433X4B9-F1
#
_cell.length_a   1.000
_cell.length_b   1.000
_cell.length_c   1.000
_cell.angle_alpha   90.00
_cell.angle_beta   90.00
_cell.angle_gamma   90.00
#
_symmetry.space_group_name_H-M   'P 1'
#
loop_
_entity.id
_entity.type
_entity.pdbx_description
1 polymer ?
#
loop_
_entity_poly.entity_id
_entity_poly.type
_entity_poly.pdbx_seq_one_letter_code
_entity_poly.pdbx_strand_id
1 'polypeptide(L)'
;MKYVLRILGVVAILFSLYVIVGEQLVGSSGDAYVNAPLATIRAPINGTLQLSTAPLGGRVRAGDAMGSVSARAVADATLSGLEEGRLLA
;
A
#
# COMPACT_ATOMS: atom_id res chain seq x y z
N MET A 1 -17.69 -32.26 53.01
CA MET A 1 -16.97 -31.02 52.62
C MET A 1 -15.54 -31.23 52.12
N LYS A 2 -14.77 -32.20 52.65
CA LYS A 2 -13.36 -32.46 52.26
C LYS A 2 -13.07 -32.58 50.75
N TYR A 3 -14.01 -33.15 49.99
CA TYR A 3 -13.84 -33.40 48.54
C TYR A 3 -14.53 -32.38 47.64
N VAL A 4 -15.38 -31.52 48.20
CA VAL A 4 -16.20 -30.58 47.42
C VAL A 4 -15.31 -29.61 46.64
N LEU A 5 -14.31 -29.04 47.31
CA LEU A 5 -13.34 -28.15 46.67
C LEU A 5 -12.52 -28.86 45.58
N ARG A 6 -12.21 -30.14 45.76
CA ARG A 6 -11.44 -30.94 44.81
C ARG A 6 -12.26 -31.23 43.55
N ILE A 7 -13.53 -31.59 43.72
CA ILE A 7 -14.46 -31.83 42.60
C ILE A 7 -14.66 -30.53 41.82
N LEU A 8 -14.89 -29.41 42.52
CA LEU A 8 -15.02 -28.09 41.88
C LEU A 8 -13.78 -27.71 41.06
N GLY A 9 -12.57 -27.95 41.60
CA GLY A 9 -11.32 -27.70 40.87
C GLY A 9 -11.21 -28.55 39.60
N VAL A 10 -11.53 -29.85 39.67
CA VAL A 10 -11.51 -30.73 38.50
C VAL A 10 -12.53 -30.28 37.45
N VAL A 11 -13.75 -29.92 37.87
CA VAL A 11 -14.79 -29.41 36.97
C VAL A 11 -14.34 -28.12 36.29
N ALA A 12 -13.74 -27.19 37.05
CA ALA A 12 -13.22 -25.95 36.49
C ALA A 12 -12.11 -26.20 35.45
N ILE A 13 -11.18 -27.12 35.73
CA ILE A 13 -10.12 -27.49 34.78
C ILE A 13 -10.69 -28.08 33.50
N LEU A 14 -11.63 -29.04 33.61
CA LEU A 14 -12.26 -29.67 32.45
C LEU A 14 -13.05 -28.65 31.62
N PHE A 15 -13.76 -27.73 32.26
CA PHE A 15 -14.51 -26.67 31.59
C PHE A 15 -13.58 -25.70 30.85
N SER A 16 -12.49 -25.27 31.48
CA SER A 16 -11.49 -24.43 30.81
C SER A 16 -10.87 -25.13 29.60
N LEU A 17 -10.54 -26.42 29.71
CA LEU A 17 -9.98 -27.18 28.60
C LEU A 17 -10.99 -27.31 27.45
N TYR A 18 -12.27 -27.50 27.76
CA TYR A 18 -13.35 -27.52 26.79
C TYR A 18 -13.44 -26.19 26.01
N VAL A 19 -13.39 -25.05 26.70
CA VAL A 19 -13.43 -23.73 26.06
C VAL A 19 -12.22 -23.52 25.17
N ILE A 20 -11.00 -23.77 25.67
CA ILE A 20 -9.76 -23.59 24.90
C ILE A 20 -9.78 -24.43 23.62
N VAL A 21 -10.16 -25.71 23.72
CA VAL A 21 -10.25 -26.57 22.54
C VAL A 21 -11.32 -26.07 21.58
N GLY A 22 -12.49 -25.66 22.08
CA GLY A 22 -13.54 -25.07 21.26
C GLY A 22 -13.08 -23.83 20.50
N GLU A 23 -12.38 -22.91 21.15
CA GLU A 23 -11.84 -21.70 20.52
C GLU A 23 -10.79 -22.02 19.47
N GLN A 24 -9.88 -22.96 19.76
CA GLN A 24 -8.84 -23.36 18.80
C GLN A 24 -9.42 -24.08 17.58
N LEU A 25 -10.52 -24.83 17.74
CA LEU A 25 -11.22 -25.51 16.65
C LEU A 25 -12.09 -24.56 15.82
N VAL A 26 -12.61 -23.49 16.41
CA VAL A 26 -13.39 -22.46 15.70
C VAL A 26 -12.50 -21.64 14.76
N GLY A 27 -11.17 -21.75 14.87
CA GLY A 27 -10.23 -21.32 13.83
C GLY A 27 -10.42 -19.85 13.48
N SER A 28 -9.89 -18.95 14.31
CA SER A 28 -9.75 -17.54 13.91
C SER A 28 -8.87 -17.49 12.65
N SER A 29 -9.50 -17.33 11.49
CA SER A 29 -8.78 -17.15 10.24
C SER A 29 -8.02 -15.82 10.32
N GLY A 30 -6.72 -15.91 10.62
CA GLY A 30 -5.79 -14.78 10.54
C GLY A 30 -5.44 -14.38 9.11
N ASP A 31 -5.98 -15.10 8.13
CA ASP A 31 -5.68 -14.99 6.69
C ASP A 31 -6.70 -14.11 5.95
N ALA A 32 -7.12 -13.00 6.56
CA ALA A 32 -7.97 -12.02 5.91
C ALA A 32 -7.11 -11.07 5.07
N TYR A 33 -7.10 -11.28 3.74
CA TYR A 33 -6.43 -10.39 2.79
C TYR A 33 -7.45 -9.54 2.03
N VAL A 34 -7.19 -8.24 1.91
CA VAL A 34 -7.96 -7.34 1.05
C VAL A 34 -7.24 -7.25 -0.29
N ASN A 35 -7.80 -7.87 -1.33
CA ASN A 35 -7.28 -7.73 -2.68
C ASN A 35 -7.78 -6.40 -3.28
N ALA A 36 -6.86 -5.52 -3.66
CA ALA A 36 -7.18 -4.23 -4.24
C ALA A 36 -6.60 -4.15 -5.67
N PRO A 37 -7.43 -3.87 -6.69
CA PRO A 37 -6.92 -3.61 -8.03
C PRO A 37 -5.99 -2.39 -8.03
N LEU A 38 -4.80 -2.55 -8.60
CA LEU A 38 -3.82 -1.48 -8.72
C LEU A 38 -3.80 -0.95 -10.16
N ALA A 39 -3.82 0.38 -10.29
CA ALA A 39 -3.61 1.06 -11.55
C ALA A 39 -2.34 1.90 -11.44
N THR A 40 -1.38 1.64 -12.34
CA THR A 40 -0.13 2.40 -12.38
C THR A 40 -0.31 3.62 -13.28
N ILE A 41 -0.03 4.81 -12.75
CA ILE A 41 -0.02 6.05 -13.51
C ILE A 41 1.43 6.33 -13.94
N ARG A 42 1.61 6.72 -15.21
CA ARG A 42 2.92 7.05 -15.78
C ARG A 42 2.86 8.42 -16.45
N ALA A 43 3.89 9.23 -16.27
CA ALA A 43 4.05 10.47 -17.01
C ALA A 43 4.47 10.19 -18.47
N PRO A 44 3.93 10.90 -19.46
CA PRO A 44 4.24 10.70 -20.88
C PRO A 44 5.60 11.24 -21.30
N ILE A 45 6.31 11.95 -20.41
CA ILE A 45 7.60 12.59 -20.67
C ILE A 45 8.68 12.06 -19.72
N ASN A 46 9.93 12.06 -20.20
CA ASN A 46 11.09 11.83 -19.35
C ASN A 46 11.45 13.11 -18.58
N GLY A 47 11.74 12.97 -17.29
CA GLY A 47 12.07 14.11 -16.44
C GLY A 47 12.25 13.74 -14.98
N THR A 48 12.38 14.77 -14.14
CA THR A 48 12.46 14.65 -12.69
C THR A 48 11.05 14.71 -12.09
N LEU A 49 10.71 13.73 -11.26
CA LEU A 49 9.40 13.63 -10.61
C LEU A 49 9.41 14.32 -9.25
N GLN A 50 8.46 15.23 -9.05
CA GLN A 50 8.11 15.81 -7.76
C GLN A 50 6.72 15.32 -7.36
N LEU A 51 6.62 14.48 -6.32
CA LEU A 51 5.33 14.02 -5.82
C LEU A 51 4.65 15.13 -5.02
N SER A 52 3.39 15.42 -5.36
CA SER A 52 2.51 16.19 -4.48
C SER A 52 1.82 15.15 -3.60
N THR A 53 2.24 15.07 -2.35
CA THR A 53 1.97 13.93 -1.46
C THR A 53 0.48 13.80 -1.17
N ALA A 54 -0.26 12.96 -1.90
CA ALA A 54 -1.33 12.22 -1.23
C ALA A 54 -0.63 11.29 -0.22
N PRO A 55 -0.96 11.33 1.08
CA PRO A 55 -0.35 10.42 2.05
C PRO A 55 -0.59 8.97 1.61
N LEU A 56 0.33 8.07 1.94
CA LEU A 56 0.10 6.63 1.70
C LEU A 56 -1.21 6.21 2.35
N GLY A 57 -2.08 5.53 1.60
CA GLY A 57 -3.43 5.18 2.05
C GLY A 57 -4.46 6.32 1.98
N GLY A 58 -4.07 7.50 1.47
CA GLY A 58 -4.96 8.62 1.21
C GLY A 58 -5.94 8.32 0.08
N ARG A 59 -7.14 8.92 0.15
CA ARG A 59 -8.14 8.82 -0.92
C ARG A 59 -7.75 9.75 -2.07
N VAL A 60 -7.73 9.20 -3.27
CA VAL A 60 -7.52 9.94 -4.53
C VAL A 60 -8.76 9.85 -5.41
N ARG A 61 -8.98 10.85 -6.25
CA ARG A 61 -10.05 10.91 -7.24
C ARG A 61 -9.48 11.06 -8.65
N ALA A 62 -10.30 10.70 -9.65
CA ALA A 62 -9.94 10.95 -11.04
C ALA A 62 -9.76 12.45 -11.28
N GLY A 63 -8.64 12.82 -11.91
CA GLY A 63 -8.26 14.22 -12.14
C GLY A 63 -7.41 14.84 -11.04
N ASP A 64 -7.19 14.17 -9.91
CA ASP A 64 -6.28 14.66 -8.87
C ASP A 64 -4.83 14.67 -9.39
N ALA A 65 -4.11 15.75 -9.11
CA ALA A 65 -2.70 15.87 -9.45
C ALA A 65 -1.85 15.02 -8.50
N MET A 66 -1.27 13.92 -9.01
CA MET A 66 -0.39 13.04 -8.22
C MET A 66 1.01 13.63 -8.01
N GLY A 67 1.38 14.63 -8.81
CA GLY A 67 2.69 15.25 -8.81
C GLY A 67 2.97 15.95 -10.13
N SER A 68 4.18 16.46 -10.26
CA SER A 68 4.68 17.14 -11.45
C SER A 68 5.94 16.46 -11.96
N VAL A 69 6.08 16.33 -13.27
CA VAL A 69 7.32 15.91 -13.91
C VAL A 69 7.93 17.08 -14.66
N SER A 70 9.16 17.46 -14.32
CA SER A 70 9.92 18.49 -15.03
C SER A 70 10.92 17.83 -15.97
N ALA A 71 10.75 18.04 -17.28
CA ALA A 71 11.78 17.67 -18.24
C ALA A 71 12.91 18.70 -18.18
N ARG A 72 14.16 18.24 -18.02
CA ARG A 72 15.29 19.08 -18.43
C ARG A 72 15.20 19.14 -19.96
N ALA A 73 14.86 20.31 -20.49
CA ALA A 73 14.98 20.55 -21.92
C ALA A 73 16.41 20.19 -22.32
N VAL A 74 16.58 19.14 -23.12
CA VAL A 74 17.85 18.90 -23.81
C VAL A 74 17.92 20.00 -24.86
N ALA A 75 18.48 21.14 -24.48
CA ALA A 75 18.82 22.21 -25.40
C ALA A 75 20.09 21.79 -26.16
N ASP A 76 19.97 20.79 -27.02
CA ASP A 76 21.01 20.44 -28.01
C ASP A 76 20.81 21.24 -29.31
N ALA A 77 20.25 22.44 -29.21
CA ALA A 77 20.35 23.44 -30.25
C ALA A 77 21.34 24.50 -29.75
N THR A 78 22.63 24.28 -30.04
CA THR A 78 23.60 25.36 -29.92
C THR A 78 23.15 26.50 -30.85
N LEU A 79 23.33 27.74 -30.41
CA LEU A 79 22.94 28.92 -31.19
C LEU A 79 23.56 28.90 -32.59
N SER A 80 24.78 28.34 -32.71
CA SER A 80 25.46 28.10 -33.99
C SER A 80 24.68 27.16 -34.92
N GLY A 81 24.09 26.08 -34.40
CA GLY A 81 23.31 25.13 -35.21
C GLY A 81 21.98 25.71 -35.71
N LEU A 82 21.40 26.66 -34.97
CA LEU A 82 20.20 27.39 -35.40
C LEU A 82 20.52 28.43 -36.49
N GLU A 83 21.69 29.07 -36.40
CA GLU A 83 22.15 30.01 -37.44
C GLU A 83 22.51 29.30 -38.75
N GLU A 84 23.13 28.12 -38.67
CA GLU A 84 23.41 27.27 -39.84
C GLU A 84 22.13 26.83 -40.56
N GLY A 85 21.11 26.39 -39.82
CA GLY A 85 19.82 26.00 -40.39
C GLY A 85 19.08 27.18 -41.05
N ARG A 86 19.25 28.41 -40.56
CA ARG A 86 18.66 29.62 -41.16
C ARG A 86 19.34 30.01 -42.48
N LEU A 87 20.63 29.76 -42.63
CA LEU A 87 21.38 30.09 -43.85
C LEU A 87 21.13 29.10 -45.00
N LEU A 88 20.59 27.91 -44.69
CA LEU A 88 20.29 26.86 -45.65
C LEU A 88 18.81 26.84 -46.10
N ALA A 89 17.99 27.79 -45.64
CA ALA A 89 16.59 27.98 -46.02
C ALA A 89 16.41 29.24 -46.87
#